data_AF-A0A847XQE2-F1
#
_entry.id   AF-A0A847XQE2-F1
#
_cell.length_a   1.000
_cell.length_b   1.000
_cell.length_c   1.000
_cell.angle_alpha   90.00
_cell.angle_beta   90.00
_cell.angle_gamma   90.00
#
_symmetry.space_group_name_H-M   'P 1'
#
loop_
_entity.id
_entity.type
_entity.pdbx_description
1 polymer ?
#
loop_
_entity_poly.entity_id
_entity_poly.type
_entity_poly.pdbx_seq_one_letter_code
_entity_poly.pdbx_strand_id
1 'polypeptide(L)'
;MIRNKNCLKLTIVILIAIISSLVLSKPLFYYITNQLSKSRSVNAEVLIVEGWLPFHALDKAYTEFISNNYESILVSGTMSDHFILEQNGCLIFNTEELLCDTSKSTPNILEINAFSELSGENSARFKVYINDSLAGDFLSKKRNNKHKLIWNGSLSEIDSLTIEFINDKRGSFGDRNLYIKDINFNNEIVIPFHNKTKYIIKQKDGRGKSQKIFESNAELAKNYLLAKGIDSSKIKAIPTDLVKINRTLNSALTVREWIMQSGYNINGINVLSMGIHSHRTWMTYKRIFKDICNIGIISVPDYEFAWSRRVKVLRTLYEIIGNSYYRIILLMI
;
A
#
# COMPACT_ATOMS: atom_id res chain seq x y z
N MET A 1 -30.47 -5.07 -60.95
CA MET A 1 -30.69 -4.73 -59.52
C MET A 1 -30.17 -5.86 -58.59
N ILE A 2 -28.90 -6.28 -58.72
CA ILE A 2 -28.32 -7.45 -58.00
C ILE A 2 -27.07 -7.02 -57.20
N ARG A 3 -27.21 -5.95 -56.42
CA ARG A 3 -26.10 -5.42 -55.62
C ARG A 3 -26.63 -4.89 -54.30
N ASN A 4 -27.00 -5.79 -53.39
CA ASN A 4 -27.03 -5.47 -51.96
C ASN A 4 -27.27 -6.63 -50.98
N LYS A 5 -27.73 -7.81 -51.43
CA LYS A 5 -28.04 -8.91 -50.48
C LYS A 5 -26.82 -9.43 -49.72
N ASN A 6 -25.62 -9.42 -50.34
CA ASN A 6 -24.38 -9.86 -49.69
C ASN A 6 -23.81 -8.79 -48.73
N CYS A 7 -23.88 -7.50 -49.09
CA CYS A 7 -23.52 -6.43 -48.15
C CYS A 7 -24.46 -6.41 -46.94
N LEU A 8 -25.77 -6.57 -47.14
CA LEU A 8 -26.73 -6.61 -46.04
C LEU A 8 -26.48 -7.79 -45.09
N LYS A 9 -26.20 -8.98 -45.63
CA LYS A 9 -25.80 -10.15 -44.83
C LYS A 9 -24.51 -9.91 -44.04
N LEU A 10 -23.50 -9.32 -44.66
CA LEU A 10 -22.24 -8.99 -44.00
C LEU A 10 -22.44 -7.98 -42.88
N THR A 11 -23.23 -6.92 -43.12
CA THR A 11 -23.57 -5.92 -42.10
C THR A 11 -24.33 -6.54 -40.92
N ILE A 12 -25.29 -7.42 -41.19
CA ILE A 12 -26.04 -8.14 -40.14
C ILE A 12 -25.10 -9.04 -39.32
N VAL A 13 -24.19 -9.77 -39.97
CA VAL A 13 -23.21 -10.62 -39.27
C VAL A 13 -22.29 -9.77 -38.38
N ILE A 14 -21.79 -8.64 -38.87
CA ILE A 14 -20.98 -7.71 -38.07
C ILE A 14 -21.77 -7.16 -36.90
N LEU A 15 -23.03 -6.76 -37.11
CA LEU A 15 -23.90 -6.24 -36.06
C LEU A 15 -24.16 -7.31 -34.97
N ILE A 16 -24.46 -8.54 -35.37
CA ILE A 16 -24.64 -9.67 -34.44
C ILE A 16 -23.35 -9.95 -33.67
N ALA A 17 -22.18 -9.89 -34.32
CA ALA A 17 -20.89 -10.08 -33.65
C ALA A 17 -20.60 -8.97 -32.62
N ILE A 18 -20.90 -7.71 -32.96
CA ILE A 18 -20.75 -6.56 -32.04
C ILE A 18 -21.71 -6.70 -30.86
N ILE A 19 -22.99 -7.00 -31.11
CA ILE A 19 -24.00 -7.19 -30.07
C ILE A 19 -23.62 -8.37 -29.17
N SER A 20 -23.22 -9.51 -29.74
CA SER A 20 -22.78 -10.69 -28.98
C SER A 20 -21.56 -10.38 -28.13
N SER A 21 -20.57 -9.65 -28.68
CA SER A 21 -19.39 -9.18 -27.94
C SER A 21 -19.79 -8.27 -26.77
N LEU A 22 -20.68 -7.32 -26.98
CA LEU A 22 -21.18 -6.42 -25.93
C LEU A 22 -21.97 -7.17 -24.85
N VAL A 23 -22.81 -8.14 -25.23
CA VAL A 23 -23.60 -8.95 -24.30
C VAL A 23 -22.70 -9.88 -23.48
N LEU A 24 -21.74 -10.56 -24.11
CA LEU A 24 -20.83 -11.49 -23.44
C LEU A 24 -19.76 -10.77 -22.60
N SER A 25 -19.46 -9.51 -22.89
CA SER A 25 -18.41 -8.76 -22.17
C SER A 25 -18.66 -8.63 -20.67
N LYS A 26 -19.92 -8.46 -20.25
CA LYS A 26 -20.27 -8.28 -18.82
C LYS A 26 -20.17 -9.60 -18.03
N PRO A 27 -20.80 -10.71 -18.45
CA PRO A 27 -20.64 -12.01 -17.79
C PRO A 27 -19.17 -12.46 -17.77
N LEU A 28 -18.44 -12.29 -18.87
CA LEU A 28 -17.02 -12.65 -18.95
C LEU A 28 -16.18 -11.84 -17.96
N PHE A 29 -16.42 -10.52 -17.88
CA PHE A 29 -15.75 -9.67 -16.92
C PHE A 29 -16.02 -10.09 -15.47
N TYR A 30 -17.28 -10.39 -15.13
CA TYR A 30 -17.66 -10.87 -13.81
C TYR A 30 -17.02 -12.23 -13.50
N TYR A 31 -17.03 -13.15 -14.45
CA TYR A 31 -16.37 -14.45 -14.32
C TYR A 31 -14.87 -14.30 -14.04
N ILE A 32 -14.15 -13.50 -14.83
CA ILE A 32 -12.71 -13.28 -14.64
C ILE A 32 -12.42 -12.64 -13.28
N THR A 33 -13.16 -11.58 -12.93
CA THR A 33 -12.96 -10.89 -11.64
C THR A 33 -13.25 -11.80 -10.44
N ASN A 34 -14.29 -12.63 -10.52
CA ASN A 34 -14.60 -13.64 -9.50
C ASN A 34 -13.48 -14.68 -9.38
N GLN A 35 -12.92 -15.15 -10.50
CA GLN A 35 -11.81 -16.11 -10.47
C GLN A 35 -10.52 -15.52 -9.87
N LEU A 36 -10.26 -14.23 -10.14
CA LEU A 36 -9.09 -13.52 -9.61
C LEU A 36 -9.21 -13.16 -8.11
N SER A 37 -10.44 -13.09 -7.58
CA SER A 37 -10.72 -12.75 -6.18
C SER A 37 -11.24 -13.92 -5.34
N LYS A 38 -11.13 -15.15 -5.86
CA LYS A 38 -11.64 -16.34 -5.16
C LYS A 38 -10.73 -16.72 -3.99
N SER A 39 -11.27 -16.68 -2.77
CA SER A 39 -10.64 -17.27 -1.59
C SER A 39 -10.54 -18.81 -1.70
N ARG A 40 -9.43 -19.36 -1.22
CA ARG A 40 -9.10 -20.79 -1.17
C ARG A 40 -8.29 -21.04 0.09
N SER A 41 -8.92 -20.97 1.26
CA SER A 41 -8.22 -21.24 2.52
C SER A 41 -7.85 -22.72 2.65
N VAL A 42 -6.81 -22.99 3.41
CA VAL A 42 -6.36 -24.33 3.82
C VAL A 42 -6.31 -24.40 5.34
N ASN A 43 -6.22 -25.61 5.90
CA ASN A 43 -5.84 -25.74 7.31
C ASN A 43 -4.41 -25.21 7.46
N ALA A 44 -4.20 -24.26 8.36
CA ALA A 44 -2.97 -23.48 8.43
C ALA A 44 -2.66 -23.03 9.85
N GLU A 45 -1.38 -23.14 10.23
CA GLU A 45 -0.85 -22.66 11.50
C GLU A 45 -0.46 -21.18 11.41
N VAL A 46 -0.18 -20.67 10.21
CA VAL A 46 0.29 -19.29 10.00
C VAL A 46 -0.64 -18.50 9.09
N LEU A 47 -0.99 -17.29 9.52
CA LEU A 47 -1.66 -16.28 8.69
C LEU A 47 -0.64 -15.25 8.22
N ILE A 48 -0.36 -15.19 6.91
CA ILE A 48 0.41 -14.11 6.32
C ILE A 48 -0.55 -12.97 5.95
N VAL A 49 -0.22 -11.74 6.34
CA VAL A 49 -1.00 -10.54 6.01
C VAL A 49 -0.13 -9.58 5.20
N GLU A 50 -0.61 -9.15 4.04
CA GLU A 50 0.11 -8.12 3.28
C GLU A 50 0.05 -6.75 3.99
N GLY A 51 1.22 -6.15 4.24
CA GLY A 51 1.36 -4.93 5.02
C GLY A 51 0.89 -3.66 4.31
N TRP A 52 0.68 -3.72 2.98
CA TRP A 52 0.12 -2.60 2.21
C TRP A 52 -1.42 -2.52 2.31
N LEU A 53 -2.06 -3.47 2.99
CA LEU A 53 -3.51 -3.51 3.08
C LEU A 53 -4.09 -2.31 3.85
N PRO A 54 -5.20 -1.73 3.38
CA PRO A 54 -5.89 -0.65 4.10
C PRO A 54 -6.48 -1.15 5.42
N PHE A 55 -6.80 -0.22 6.34
CA PHE A 55 -7.23 -0.57 7.70
C PHE A 55 -8.47 -1.48 7.76
N HIS A 56 -9.45 -1.31 6.87
CA HIS A 56 -10.61 -2.21 6.83
C HIS A 56 -10.23 -3.67 6.48
N ALA A 57 -9.20 -3.86 5.65
CA ALA A 57 -8.70 -5.19 5.32
C ALA A 57 -7.85 -5.75 6.46
N LEU A 58 -7.12 -4.90 7.19
CA LEU A 58 -6.47 -5.30 8.44
C LEU A 58 -7.48 -5.66 9.54
N ASP A 59 -8.66 -5.03 9.57
CA ASP A 59 -9.76 -5.44 10.47
C ASP A 59 -10.27 -6.84 10.13
N LYS A 60 -10.35 -7.16 8.82
CA LYS A 60 -10.66 -8.53 8.38
C LYS A 60 -9.54 -9.51 8.74
N ALA A 61 -8.28 -9.09 8.66
CA ALA A 61 -7.16 -9.92 9.10
C ALA A 61 -7.18 -10.19 10.61
N TYR A 62 -7.49 -9.19 11.42
CA TYR A 62 -7.71 -9.35 12.86
C TYR A 62 -8.84 -10.35 13.13
N THR A 63 -9.99 -10.17 12.48
CA THR A 63 -11.16 -11.04 12.64
C THR A 63 -10.85 -12.48 12.22
N GLU A 64 -10.18 -12.66 11.08
CA GLU A 64 -9.77 -13.97 10.58
C GLU A 64 -8.83 -14.66 11.57
N PHE A 65 -7.85 -13.94 12.12
CA PHE A 65 -6.88 -14.51 13.06
C PHE A 65 -7.54 -14.96 14.36
N ILE A 66 -8.41 -14.14 14.96
CA ILE A 66 -9.05 -14.47 16.25
C ILE A 66 -10.15 -15.54 16.12
N SER A 67 -10.75 -15.68 14.93
CA SER A 67 -11.87 -16.61 14.70
C SER A 67 -11.41 -18.02 14.34
N ASN A 68 -10.12 -18.20 14.08
CA ASN A 68 -9.54 -19.45 13.62
C ASN A 68 -8.28 -19.79 14.44
N ASN A 69 -7.82 -21.04 14.33
CA ASN A 69 -6.74 -21.57 15.17
C ASN A 69 -5.34 -21.31 14.60
N TYR A 70 -5.06 -20.08 14.17
CA TYR A 70 -3.71 -19.70 13.77
C TYR A 70 -2.81 -19.57 15.01
N GLU A 71 -1.60 -20.11 14.92
CA GLU A 71 -0.57 -20.01 15.96
C GLU A 71 0.14 -18.65 15.89
N SER A 72 0.41 -18.17 14.68
CA SER A 72 1.11 -16.90 14.45
C SER A 72 0.61 -16.15 13.22
N ILE A 73 0.88 -14.84 13.23
CA ILE A 73 0.62 -13.92 12.12
C ILE A 73 1.94 -13.28 11.67
N LEU A 74 2.24 -13.42 10.39
CA LEU A 74 3.39 -12.79 9.74
C LEU A 74 2.89 -11.66 8.86
N VAL A 75 3.32 -10.44 9.13
CA VAL A 75 2.97 -9.29 8.32
C VAL A 75 4.09 -9.06 7.31
N SER A 76 3.82 -9.31 6.04
CA SER A 76 4.81 -9.14 4.96
C SER A 76 4.60 -7.82 4.25
N GLY A 77 5.65 -7.01 4.10
CA GLY A 77 5.52 -5.74 3.43
C GLY A 77 6.86 -5.20 2.95
N THR A 78 6.85 -4.57 1.78
CA THR A 78 8.05 -3.91 1.29
C THR A 78 8.35 -2.68 2.13
N MET A 79 9.63 -2.39 2.31
CA MET A 79 10.08 -1.03 2.55
C MET A 79 9.52 -0.13 1.44
N SER A 80 9.20 1.10 1.81
CA SER A 80 8.77 2.12 0.85
C SER A 80 9.89 3.15 0.71
N ASP A 81 9.91 3.87 -0.41
CA ASP A 81 10.75 5.08 -0.56
C ASP A 81 10.02 6.36 -0.12
N HIS A 82 8.73 6.27 0.21
CA HIS A 82 7.94 7.37 0.77
C HIS A 82 6.84 6.87 1.73
N PHE A 83 6.39 7.73 2.64
CA PHE A 83 5.18 7.53 3.40
C PHE A 83 3.96 8.04 2.63
N ILE A 84 2.80 7.39 2.80
CA ILE A 84 1.53 7.83 2.23
C ILE A 84 0.62 8.26 3.38
N LEU A 85 0.24 9.54 3.42
CA LEU A 85 -0.91 9.99 4.19
C LEU A 85 -2.15 9.87 3.30
N GLU A 86 -2.92 8.82 3.54
CA GLU A 86 -4.18 8.54 2.84
C GLU A 86 -5.36 9.34 3.39
N GLN A 87 -5.19 9.97 4.55
CA GLN A 87 -6.23 10.73 5.25
C GLN A 87 -5.60 11.92 5.96
N ASN A 88 -6.44 12.89 6.33
CA ASN A 88 -6.00 14.01 7.17
C ASN A 88 -5.28 13.51 8.44
N GLY A 89 -4.08 14.03 8.67
CA GLY A 89 -3.20 13.51 9.71
C GLY A 89 -1.86 14.23 9.77
N CYS A 90 -1.08 13.90 10.80
CA CYS A 90 0.22 14.46 11.08
C CYS A 90 1.29 13.36 11.03
N LEU A 91 2.35 13.58 10.27
CA LEU A 91 3.63 12.90 10.48
C LEU A 91 4.50 13.77 11.37
N ILE A 92 4.94 13.23 12.50
CA ILE A 92 5.78 13.91 13.48
C ILE A 92 7.14 13.22 13.50
N PHE A 93 8.17 13.97 13.16
CA PHE A 93 9.55 13.54 13.18
C PHE A 93 10.16 14.04 14.50
N ASN A 94 10.71 13.14 15.30
CA ASN A 94 11.56 13.54 16.43
C ASN A 94 12.97 13.78 15.87
N THR A 95 13.49 14.99 16.07
CA THR A 95 14.73 15.45 15.45
C THR A 95 15.85 15.70 16.47
N GLU A 96 15.58 15.56 17.76
CA GLU A 96 16.51 15.83 18.87
C GLU A 96 17.85 15.09 18.69
N GLU A 97 17.81 13.77 18.48
CA GLU A 97 19.01 12.94 18.30
C GLU A 97 19.71 13.16 16.94
N LEU A 98 19.02 13.72 15.95
CA LEU A 98 19.53 13.85 14.57
C LEU A 98 20.20 15.20 14.31
N LEU A 99 19.81 16.23 15.05
CA LEU A 99 20.23 17.61 14.83
C LEU A 99 21.14 18.14 15.95
N CYS A 100 21.43 17.33 16.97
CA CYS A 100 22.13 17.73 18.21
C CYS A 100 23.53 18.35 18.01
N ASP A 101 24.26 18.03 16.92
CA ASP A 101 25.64 18.46 16.69
C ASP A 101 25.84 19.39 15.48
N THR A 102 24.76 19.96 14.95
CA THR A 102 24.78 20.66 13.65
C THR A 102 25.00 22.18 13.80
N SER A 103 26.20 22.53 14.24
CA SER A 103 26.63 23.91 14.53
C SER A 103 27.13 24.70 13.31
N LYS A 104 26.37 24.76 12.21
CA LYS A 104 26.77 25.55 11.03
C LYS A 104 25.69 26.49 10.49
N SER A 105 26.15 27.73 10.29
CA SER A 105 25.59 28.86 9.52
C SER A 105 24.07 28.93 9.39
N THR A 106 23.49 29.88 10.12
CA THR A 106 22.16 30.41 9.83
C THR A 106 22.22 31.35 8.61
N PRO A 107 21.20 31.36 7.74
CA PRO A 107 19.96 30.59 7.85
C PRO A 107 20.09 29.16 7.31
N ASN A 108 19.36 28.25 7.93
CA ASN A 108 19.20 26.87 7.49
C ASN A 108 18.08 26.76 6.45
N ILE A 109 18.31 25.99 5.40
CA ILE A 109 17.31 25.68 4.38
C ILE A 109 16.72 24.31 4.69
N LEU A 110 15.44 24.28 5.01
CA LEU A 110 14.64 23.09 5.16
C LEU A 110 13.93 22.79 3.84
N GLU A 111 14.21 21.64 3.24
CA GLU A 111 13.56 21.16 2.02
C GLU A 111 12.74 19.91 2.34
N ILE A 112 11.45 19.95 2.03
CA ILE A 112 10.52 18.84 2.24
C ILE A 112 10.19 18.24 0.90
N ASN A 113 10.56 16.98 0.70
CA ASN A 113 10.28 16.24 -0.50
C ASN A 113 8.92 15.55 -0.37
N ALA A 114 7.89 16.23 -0.88
CA ALA A 114 6.51 15.83 -0.74
C ALA A 114 5.76 15.99 -2.06
N PHE A 115 5.03 14.97 -2.50
CA PHE A 115 4.23 15.02 -3.72
C PHE A 115 2.77 14.59 -3.48
N SER A 116 1.87 15.02 -4.36
CA SER A 116 0.45 14.66 -4.34
C SER A 116 0.14 13.54 -5.33
N GLU A 117 -0.84 12.68 -5.02
CA GLU A 117 -1.35 11.69 -5.99
C GLU A 117 -1.97 12.38 -7.20
N LEU A 118 -2.70 13.45 -6.95
CA LEU A 118 -3.47 14.22 -7.93
C LEU A 118 -2.83 15.59 -8.20
N SER A 119 -3.28 16.26 -9.25
CA SER A 119 -2.77 17.58 -9.67
C SER A 119 -3.88 18.63 -9.69
N GLY A 120 -3.50 19.91 -9.84
CA GLY A 120 -4.43 21.02 -10.01
C GLY A 120 -5.23 21.28 -8.73
N GLU A 121 -6.52 21.55 -8.87
CA GLU A 121 -7.45 21.74 -7.73
C GLU A 121 -7.54 20.52 -6.80
N ASN A 122 -7.13 19.35 -7.29
CA ASN A 122 -7.15 18.09 -6.54
C ASN A 122 -5.85 17.81 -5.79
N SER A 123 -4.89 18.73 -5.83
CA SER A 123 -3.59 18.63 -5.17
C SER A 123 -3.70 18.53 -3.64
N ALA A 124 -2.87 17.69 -3.04
CA ALA A 124 -2.70 17.62 -1.60
C ALA A 124 -2.10 18.92 -1.06
N ARG A 125 -2.71 19.46 0.00
CA ARG A 125 -2.22 20.63 0.73
C ARG A 125 -1.76 20.17 2.10
N PHE A 126 -0.59 20.64 2.52
CA PHE A 126 -0.04 20.29 3.81
C PHE A 126 0.60 21.48 4.51
N LYS A 127 0.59 21.43 5.83
CA LYS A 127 1.25 22.41 6.69
C LYS A 127 2.47 21.80 7.34
N VAL A 128 3.42 22.66 7.65
CA VAL A 128 4.67 22.29 8.30
C VAL A 128 4.76 23.07 9.60
N TYR A 129 5.04 22.37 10.70
CA TYR A 129 5.27 22.98 11.99
C TYR A 129 6.67 22.61 12.49
N ILE A 130 7.36 23.59 13.07
CA ILE A 130 8.63 23.43 13.78
C ILE A 130 8.31 23.73 15.24
N ASN A 131 8.52 22.76 16.14
CA ASN A 131 8.17 22.88 17.57
C ASN A 131 6.76 23.45 17.79
N ASP A 132 5.77 22.82 17.16
CA ASP A 132 4.34 23.21 17.17
C ASP A 132 3.99 24.58 16.56
N SER A 133 4.99 25.36 16.13
CA SER A 133 4.79 26.66 15.47
C SER A 133 4.68 26.48 13.95
N LEU A 134 3.66 27.09 13.34
CA LEU A 134 3.45 26.99 11.89
C LEU A 134 4.62 27.66 11.14
N ALA A 135 5.36 26.85 10.39
CA ALA A 135 6.49 27.28 9.58
C ALA A 135 6.13 27.42 8.09
N GLY A 136 5.19 26.60 7.59
CA GLY A 136 4.85 26.58 6.16
C GLY A 136 3.46 26.06 5.85
N ASP A 137 2.94 26.48 4.69
CA ASP A 137 1.67 26.01 4.11
C ASP A 137 1.86 25.83 2.60
N PHE A 138 1.77 24.59 2.15
CA PHE A 138 2.18 24.18 0.82
C PHE A 138 1.10 23.42 0.07
N LEU A 139 1.03 23.69 -1.24
CA LEU A 139 0.25 22.89 -2.18
C LEU A 139 1.20 21.98 -2.99
N SER A 140 1.03 20.68 -2.84
CA SER A 140 1.88 19.69 -3.47
C SER A 140 1.34 19.20 -4.81
N LYS A 141 2.21 19.10 -5.81
CA LYS A 141 1.94 18.58 -7.16
C LYS A 141 2.43 17.14 -7.28
N LYS A 142 2.09 16.47 -8.39
CA LYS A 142 2.63 15.15 -8.74
C LYS A 142 4.16 15.16 -8.90
N ARG A 143 4.82 14.14 -8.32
CA ARG A 143 6.23 13.71 -8.45
C ARG A 143 7.30 14.81 -8.32
N ASN A 144 8.43 14.48 -7.68
CA ASN A 144 9.62 15.34 -7.58
C ASN A 144 9.31 16.78 -7.15
N ASN A 145 8.48 16.94 -6.13
CA ASN A 145 8.08 18.25 -5.64
C ASN A 145 8.74 18.52 -4.29
N LYS A 146 9.52 19.61 -4.24
CA LYS A 146 10.37 20.02 -3.14
C LYS A 146 9.87 21.37 -2.63
N HIS A 147 9.59 21.44 -1.34
CA HIS A 147 9.03 22.62 -0.68
C HIS A 147 10.06 23.18 0.27
N LYS A 148 10.44 24.45 0.09
CA LYS A 148 11.53 25.06 0.84
C LYS A 148 11.01 26.01 1.92
N LEU A 149 11.66 25.95 3.07
CA LEU A 149 11.48 26.83 4.22
C LEU A 149 12.84 27.35 4.66
N ILE A 150 12.85 28.55 5.22
CA ILE A 150 14.03 29.15 5.81
C ILE A 150 13.86 29.09 7.32
N TRP A 151 14.82 28.47 8.02
CA TRP A 151 14.91 28.42 9.46
C TRP A 151 16.10 29.28 9.90
N ASN A 152 15.81 30.36 10.63
CA ASN A 152 16.85 31.29 11.07
C ASN A 152 17.52 30.88 12.38
N GLY A 153 16.98 29.90 13.10
CA GLY A 153 17.55 29.37 14.34
C GLY A 153 18.60 28.28 14.11
N SER A 154 19.13 27.75 15.21
CA SER A 154 20.01 26.58 15.17
C SER A 154 19.19 25.33 14.84
N LEU A 155 19.78 24.37 14.13
CA LEU A 155 19.12 23.08 13.89
C LEU A 155 18.93 22.29 15.19
N SER A 156 19.83 22.48 16.17
CA SER A 156 19.72 21.88 17.50
C SER A 156 18.51 22.37 18.32
N GLU A 157 17.88 23.47 17.90
CA GLU A 157 16.66 23.99 18.54
C GLU A 157 15.39 23.33 17.99
N ILE A 158 15.49 22.50 16.95
CA ILE A 158 14.34 21.80 16.36
C ILE A 158 14.18 20.46 17.09
N ASP A 159 13.25 20.41 18.03
CA ASP A 159 12.89 19.18 18.76
C ASP A 159 11.98 18.29 17.90
N SER A 160 11.07 18.91 17.17
CA SER A 160 10.13 18.20 16.31
C SER A 160 9.77 18.95 15.03
N LEU A 161 9.57 18.16 13.97
CA LEU A 161 8.98 18.60 12.71
C LEU A 161 7.65 17.89 12.51
N THR A 162 6.59 18.63 12.26
CA THR A 162 5.28 18.06 11.95
C THR A 162 4.86 18.43 10.54
N ILE A 163 4.54 17.42 9.73
CA ILE A 163 3.87 17.57 8.44
C ILE A 163 2.41 17.18 8.59
N GLU A 164 1.50 18.13 8.44
CA GLU A 164 0.06 17.94 8.57
C GLU A 164 -0.62 17.95 7.19
N PHE A 165 -1.20 16.83 6.79
CA PHE A 165 -2.09 16.75 5.63
C PHE A 165 -3.50 17.23 6.01
N ILE A 166 -4.00 18.27 5.35
CA ILE A 166 -5.18 19.04 5.82
C ILE A 166 -6.39 19.01 4.90
N ASN A 167 -6.26 18.55 3.66
CA ASN A 167 -7.32 18.65 2.68
C ASN A 167 -7.67 17.32 2.02
N ASP A 168 -7.49 16.19 2.70
CA ASP A 168 -7.94 14.90 2.20
C ASP A 168 -9.39 14.99 1.70
N LYS A 169 -9.59 14.48 0.48
CA LYS A 169 -10.88 14.45 -0.19
C LYS A 169 -10.84 13.47 -1.34
N ARG A 170 -11.78 12.55 -1.31
CA ARG A 170 -12.10 11.69 -2.45
C ARG A 170 -13.00 12.40 -3.46
N GLY A 171 -12.64 12.29 -4.74
CA GLY A 171 -13.37 12.89 -5.85
C GLY A 171 -13.56 11.94 -7.05
N SER A 172 -14.13 12.46 -8.14
CA SER A 172 -14.31 11.73 -9.40
C SER A 172 -12.99 11.31 -10.05
N PHE A 173 -11.90 12.03 -9.75
CA PHE A 173 -10.56 11.82 -10.33
C PHE A 173 -9.69 10.85 -9.52
N GLY A 174 -10.15 10.41 -8.35
CA GLY A 174 -9.40 9.53 -7.48
C GLY A 174 -9.44 9.98 -6.02
N ASP A 175 -8.59 9.35 -5.24
CA ASP A 175 -8.34 9.73 -3.85
C ASP A 175 -7.22 10.76 -3.77
N ARG A 176 -7.28 11.65 -2.78
CA ARG A 176 -6.26 12.67 -2.61
C ARG A 176 -5.30 12.22 -1.52
N ASN A 177 -4.15 11.70 -1.94
CA ASN A 177 -3.12 11.27 -1.00
C ASN A 177 -1.90 12.19 -1.04
N LEU A 178 -1.27 12.38 0.12
CA LEU A 178 0.00 13.08 0.26
C LEU A 178 1.13 12.06 0.46
N TYR A 179 2.19 12.20 -0.30
CA TYR A 179 3.37 11.34 -0.22
C TYR A 179 4.54 12.13 0.34
N ILE A 180 5.18 11.63 1.40
CA ILE A 180 6.34 12.25 2.04
C ILE A 180 7.54 11.34 1.86
N LYS A 181 8.56 11.80 1.13
CA LYS A 181 9.75 11.02 0.84
C LYS A 181 10.83 11.22 1.90
N ASP A 182 11.20 12.48 2.12
CA ASP A 182 12.29 12.84 3.02
C ASP A 182 12.18 14.32 3.40
N ILE A 183 12.88 14.67 4.48
CA ILE A 183 13.13 16.04 4.89
C ILE A 183 14.64 16.24 4.84
N ASN A 184 15.08 17.32 4.20
CA ASN A 184 16.48 17.63 4.03
C ASN A 184 16.81 18.99 4.64
N PHE A 185 17.90 19.07 5.40
CA PHE A 185 18.50 20.33 5.83
C PHE A 185 19.80 20.59 5.09
N ASN A 186 19.89 21.76 4.45
CA ASN A 186 21.09 22.29 3.78
C ASN A 186 21.69 21.37 2.70
N ASN A 187 20.94 20.41 2.17
CA ASN A 187 21.43 19.31 1.31
C ASN A 187 22.42 18.36 1.99
N GLU A 188 22.59 18.43 3.31
CA GLU A 188 23.59 17.67 4.07
C GLU A 188 22.94 16.62 4.97
N ILE A 189 21.86 16.98 5.66
CA ILE A 189 21.19 16.11 6.63
C ILE A 189 19.88 15.66 6.03
N VAL A 190 19.70 14.34 5.88
CA VAL A 190 18.46 13.75 5.38
C VAL A 190 17.77 13.00 6.51
N ILE A 191 16.58 13.43 6.85
CA ILE A 191 15.66 12.73 7.76
C ILE A 191 14.70 11.92 6.88
N PRO A 192 14.86 10.59 6.83
CA PRO A 192 13.93 9.74 6.08
C PRO A 192 12.62 9.62 6.84
N PHE A 193 11.55 9.28 6.12
CA PHE A 193 10.22 9.10 6.70
C PHE A 193 10.07 7.91 7.67
N HIS A 194 11.06 7.03 7.77
CA HIS A 194 11.06 5.83 8.61
C HIS A 194 11.75 6.00 9.97
N ASN A 195 12.48 7.10 10.20
CA ASN A 195 13.36 7.21 11.38
C ASN A 195 12.63 7.70 12.63
N LYS A 196 12.17 6.78 13.49
CA LYS A 196 11.38 7.07 14.71
C LYS A 196 10.16 7.97 14.45
N THR A 197 9.71 8.06 13.19
CA THR A 197 8.62 8.93 12.75
C THR A 197 7.31 8.46 13.36
N LYS A 198 6.62 9.35 14.07
CA LYS A 198 5.30 9.09 14.64
C LYS A 198 4.25 9.54 13.63
N TYR A 199 3.44 8.61 13.13
CA TYR A 199 2.23 8.97 12.39
C TYR A 199 1.03 9.08 13.33
N ILE A 200 0.29 10.18 13.26
CA ILE A 200 -0.94 10.45 14.03
C ILE A 200 -2.06 10.80 13.04
N ILE A 201 -3.09 9.98 12.98
CA ILE A 201 -4.28 10.25 12.16
C ILE A 201 -5.22 11.15 12.95
N LYS A 202 -5.67 12.26 12.38
CA LYS A 202 -6.71 13.10 13.00
C LYS A 202 -8.08 12.64 12.51
N GLN A 203 -8.78 11.84 13.30
CA GLN A 203 -10.18 11.51 13.00
C GLN A 203 -11.07 12.75 13.18
N LYS A 204 -12.16 12.84 12.40
CA LYS A 204 -13.11 13.96 12.41
C LYS A 204 -13.72 14.27 13.79
N ASP A 205 -13.67 13.33 14.72
CA ASP A 205 -14.24 13.45 16.07
C ASP A 205 -13.23 13.86 17.16
N GLY A 206 -11.95 14.02 16.82
CA GLY A 206 -10.88 14.40 17.74
C GLY A 206 -10.41 13.29 18.71
N ARG A 207 -10.91 12.05 18.60
CA ARG A 207 -10.67 11.00 19.62
C ARG A 207 -9.59 10.00 19.27
N GLY A 208 -9.06 9.99 18.05
CA GLY A 208 -8.03 9.04 17.63
C GLY A 208 -6.63 9.61 17.72
N LYS A 209 -5.87 9.32 18.78
CA LYS A 209 -4.40 9.42 18.74
C LYS A 209 -3.81 8.00 18.63
N SER A 210 -3.69 7.46 17.42
CA SER A 210 -2.85 6.28 17.23
C SER A 210 -1.43 6.76 16.95
N GLN A 211 -0.50 6.57 17.89
CA GLN A 211 0.91 6.88 17.72
C GLN A 211 1.62 5.63 17.20
N LYS A 212 2.27 5.71 16.04
CA LYS A 212 3.03 4.57 15.47
C LYS A 212 4.37 5.01 14.93
N ILE A 213 5.43 4.35 15.42
CA ILE A 213 6.78 4.36 14.86
C ILE A 213 6.84 3.24 13.82
N PHE A 214 7.36 3.46 12.61
CA PHE A 214 7.44 2.42 11.58
C PHE A 214 8.62 2.63 10.63
N GLU A 215 9.20 1.53 10.18
CA GLU A 215 10.26 1.44 9.16
C GLU A 215 9.77 0.77 7.86
N SER A 216 8.58 0.17 7.87
CA SER A 216 7.99 -0.49 6.70
C SER A 216 6.46 -0.60 6.77
N ASN A 217 5.83 -0.89 5.63
CA ASN A 217 4.40 -1.24 5.57
C ASN A 217 4.08 -2.47 6.45
N ALA A 218 5.02 -3.42 6.57
CA ALA A 218 4.87 -4.58 7.44
C ALA A 218 4.72 -4.16 8.90
N GLU A 219 5.53 -3.22 9.36
CA GLU A 219 5.48 -2.73 10.74
C GLU A 219 4.28 -1.86 11.01
N LEU A 220 3.88 -1.01 10.06
CA LEU A 220 2.67 -0.21 10.19
C LEU A 220 1.42 -1.09 10.38
N ALA A 221 1.30 -2.14 9.56
CA ALA A 221 0.21 -3.10 9.67
C ALA A 221 0.32 -3.96 10.93
N LYS A 222 1.52 -4.42 11.32
CA LYS A 222 1.75 -5.09 12.62
C LYS A 222 1.29 -4.22 13.79
N ASN A 223 1.70 -2.95 13.82
CA ASN A 223 1.36 -2.02 14.89
C ASN A 223 -0.14 -1.73 14.94
N TYR A 224 -0.83 -1.75 13.78
CA TYR A 224 -2.29 -1.69 13.75
C TYR A 224 -2.92 -2.91 14.43
N LEU A 225 -2.45 -4.10 14.09
CA LEU A 225 -2.97 -5.36 14.64
C LEU A 225 -2.66 -5.53 16.14
N LEU A 226 -1.48 -5.09 16.59
CA LEU A 226 -1.14 -5.00 18.01
C LEU A 226 -2.12 -4.10 18.77
N ALA A 227 -2.40 -2.90 18.25
CA ALA A 227 -3.33 -1.97 18.87
C ALA A 227 -4.78 -2.49 18.91
N LYS A 228 -5.13 -3.45 18.03
CA LYS A 228 -6.41 -4.17 18.05
C LYS A 228 -6.45 -5.30 19.07
N GLY A 229 -5.34 -5.65 19.70
CA GLY A 229 -5.25 -6.66 20.76
C GLY A 229 -4.68 -8.00 20.32
N ILE A 230 -3.98 -8.08 19.18
CA ILE A 230 -3.17 -9.26 18.87
C ILE A 230 -2.00 -9.34 19.86
N ASP A 231 -1.78 -10.51 20.45
CA ASP A 231 -0.65 -10.78 21.33
C ASP A 231 0.68 -10.52 20.59
N SER A 232 1.54 -9.69 21.19
CA SER A 232 2.85 -9.35 20.65
C SER A 232 3.77 -10.56 20.42
N SER A 233 3.57 -11.66 21.14
CA SER A 233 4.30 -12.92 20.97
C SER A 233 3.90 -13.68 19.70
N LYS A 234 2.68 -13.44 19.19
CA LYS A 234 2.12 -14.14 18.02
C LYS A 234 2.30 -13.39 16.71
N ILE A 235 2.78 -12.15 16.73
CA ILE A 235 2.88 -11.30 15.53
C ILE A 235 4.29 -10.82 15.22
N LYS A 236 4.72 -11.07 13.98
CA LYS A 236 6.01 -10.63 13.46
C LYS A 236 5.83 -9.82 12.17
N ALA A 237 6.56 -8.71 12.06
CA ALA A 237 6.69 -7.97 10.81
C ALA A 237 7.92 -8.50 10.07
N ILE A 238 7.75 -8.78 8.79
CA ILE A 238 8.77 -9.27 7.85
C ILE A 238 8.95 -8.19 6.78
N PRO A 239 9.77 -7.16 7.05
CA PRO A 239 10.08 -6.15 6.05
C PRO A 239 10.87 -6.79 4.89
N THR A 240 10.56 -6.36 3.68
CA THR A 240 11.20 -6.81 2.46
C THR A 240 11.85 -5.63 1.75
N ASP A 241 13.05 -5.83 1.20
CA ASP A 241 13.76 -4.77 0.48
C ASP A 241 12.92 -4.17 -0.65
N LEU A 242 13.09 -2.86 -0.85
CA LEU A 242 12.41 -2.12 -1.90
C LEU A 242 12.93 -2.55 -3.27
N VAL A 243 12.09 -3.24 -4.03
CA VAL A 243 12.35 -3.62 -5.42
C VAL A 243 11.38 -2.92 -6.37
N LYS A 244 11.89 -2.47 -7.53
CA LYS A 244 11.08 -1.77 -8.55
C LYS A 244 10.07 -2.69 -9.22
N ILE A 245 10.42 -3.96 -9.42
CA ILE A 245 9.62 -4.99 -10.10
C ILE A 245 9.59 -6.21 -9.17
N ASN A 246 8.59 -7.08 -9.33
CA ASN A 246 8.51 -8.35 -8.61
C ASN A 246 8.33 -8.25 -7.09
N ARG A 247 7.66 -7.20 -6.60
CA ARG A 247 7.39 -6.99 -5.16
C ARG A 247 6.72 -8.19 -4.47
N THR A 248 5.71 -8.80 -5.07
CA THR A 248 5.02 -9.98 -4.53
C THR A 248 5.95 -11.20 -4.44
N LEU A 249 6.80 -11.40 -5.45
CA LEU A 249 7.80 -12.48 -5.46
C LEU A 249 8.86 -12.26 -4.39
N ASN A 250 9.41 -11.04 -4.29
CA ASN A 250 10.42 -10.72 -3.27
C ASN A 250 9.85 -10.93 -1.86
N SER A 251 8.62 -10.48 -1.63
CA SER A 251 7.92 -10.69 -0.36
C SER A 251 7.78 -12.17 -0.01
N ALA A 252 7.37 -13.00 -0.98
CA ALA A 252 7.24 -14.44 -0.79
C ALA A 252 8.58 -15.14 -0.51
N LEU A 253 9.66 -14.72 -1.18
CA LEU A 253 11.01 -15.23 -0.94
C LEU A 253 11.52 -14.87 0.45
N THR A 254 11.41 -13.61 0.86
CA THR A 254 11.82 -13.16 2.20
C THR A 254 11.04 -13.87 3.31
N VAL A 255 9.72 -14.04 3.14
CA VAL A 255 8.92 -14.80 4.12
C VAL A 255 9.33 -16.27 4.14
N ARG A 256 9.65 -16.89 3.00
CA ARG A 256 10.14 -18.28 2.94
C ARG A 256 11.45 -18.43 3.70
N GLU A 257 12.41 -17.55 3.45
CA GLU A 257 13.69 -17.55 4.14
C GLU A 257 13.52 -17.41 5.65
N TRP A 258 12.67 -16.49 6.09
CA TRP A 258 12.38 -16.31 7.51
C TRP A 258 11.74 -17.56 8.14
N ILE A 259 10.76 -18.17 7.46
CA ILE A 259 10.12 -19.41 7.94
C ILE A 259 11.14 -20.54 8.03
N MET A 260 11.99 -20.73 7.03
CA MET A 260 13.02 -21.77 7.05
C MET A 260 14.04 -21.58 8.18
N GLN A 261 14.35 -20.34 8.56
CA GLN A 261 15.26 -20.02 9.65
C GLN A 261 14.62 -20.10 11.03
N SER A 262 13.30 -19.91 11.11
CA SER A 262 12.56 -19.87 12.39
C SER A 262 12.40 -21.25 13.06
N GLY A 263 12.52 -22.34 12.29
CA GLY A 263 12.29 -23.69 12.80
C GLY A 263 10.81 -24.06 13.01
N TYR A 264 9.84 -23.27 12.53
CA TYR A 264 8.43 -23.64 12.60
C TYR A 264 8.14 -24.92 11.78
N ASN A 265 7.43 -25.86 12.38
CA ASN A 265 6.84 -26.98 11.67
C ASN A 265 5.45 -26.57 11.15
N ILE A 266 5.36 -26.19 9.87
CA ILE A 266 4.15 -25.62 9.28
C ILE A 266 3.59 -26.57 8.23
N ASN A 267 2.33 -26.99 8.38
CA ASN A 267 1.64 -27.82 7.38
C ASN A 267 0.83 -26.97 6.41
N GLY A 268 0.42 -25.76 6.83
CA GLY A 268 -0.27 -24.83 5.95
C GLY A 268 -0.13 -23.37 6.34
N ILE A 269 -0.27 -22.53 5.33
CA ILE A 269 -0.24 -21.07 5.45
C ILE A 269 -1.41 -20.51 4.66
N ASN A 270 -2.18 -19.62 5.27
CA ASN A 270 -3.13 -18.77 4.55
C ASN A 270 -2.52 -17.39 4.35
N VAL A 271 -2.56 -16.88 3.12
CA VAL A 271 -2.16 -15.51 2.80
C VAL A 271 -3.40 -14.65 2.66
N LEU A 272 -3.45 -13.51 3.33
CA LEU A 272 -4.54 -12.55 3.24
C LEU A 272 -4.12 -11.37 2.37
N SER A 273 -4.91 -11.15 1.33
CA SER A 273 -4.68 -10.16 0.27
C SER A 273 -6.02 -9.54 -0.15
N MET A 274 -6.00 -8.60 -1.11
CA MET A 274 -7.20 -7.84 -1.50
C MET A 274 -7.66 -8.09 -2.93
N GLY A 275 -8.93 -8.47 -3.08
CA GLY A 275 -9.67 -8.55 -4.33
C GLY A 275 -8.96 -9.31 -5.45
N ILE A 276 -8.98 -8.75 -6.66
CA ILE A 276 -8.40 -9.39 -7.85
C ILE A 276 -6.87 -9.57 -7.78
N HIS A 277 -6.17 -8.89 -6.86
CA HIS A 277 -4.74 -9.07 -6.65
C HIS A 277 -4.43 -10.42 -5.99
N SER A 278 -5.36 -10.94 -5.18
CA SER A 278 -5.16 -12.15 -4.38
C SER A 278 -4.77 -13.37 -5.20
N HIS A 279 -5.26 -13.51 -6.44
CA HIS A 279 -4.86 -14.62 -7.30
C HIS A 279 -3.37 -14.60 -7.69
N ARG A 280 -2.79 -13.42 -7.94
CA ARG A 280 -1.35 -13.29 -8.22
C ARG A 280 -0.53 -13.69 -6.99
N THR A 281 -0.90 -13.16 -5.83
CA THR A 281 -0.29 -13.49 -4.54
C THR A 281 -0.36 -14.99 -4.27
N TRP A 282 -1.53 -15.60 -4.43
CA TRP A 282 -1.71 -17.05 -4.24
C TRP A 282 -0.80 -17.88 -5.14
N MET A 283 -0.75 -17.60 -6.45
CA MET A 283 0.12 -18.34 -7.38
C MET A 283 1.59 -18.22 -7.00
N THR A 284 2.04 -17.01 -6.62
CA THR A 284 3.42 -16.76 -6.20
C THR A 284 3.77 -17.55 -4.96
N TYR A 285 3.03 -17.37 -3.86
CA TYR A 285 3.29 -18.09 -2.61
C TYR A 285 3.19 -19.60 -2.80
N LYS A 286 2.17 -20.09 -3.52
CA LYS A 286 2.01 -21.51 -3.82
C LYS A 286 3.20 -22.11 -4.57
N ARG A 287 3.81 -21.36 -5.50
CA ARG A 287 5.02 -21.82 -6.21
C ARG A 287 6.24 -21.83 -5.30
N ILE A 288 6.43 -20.76 -4.54
CA ILE A 288 7.62 -20.55 -3.70
C ILE A 288 7.65 -21.51 -2.50
N PHE A 289 6.49 -21.88 -1.96
CA PHE A 289 6.37 -22.80 -0.82
C PHE A 289 5.98 -24.24 -1.20
N LYS A 290 6.07 -24.60 -2.49
CA LYS A 290 5.60 -25.90 -3.03
C LYS A 290 6.18 -27.12 -2.31
N ASP A 291 7.38 -26.98 -1.77
CA ASP A 291 8.20 -27.99 -1.10
C ASP A 291 8.12 -27.92 0.43
N ILE A 292 7.36 -26.96 0.97
CA ILE A 292 7.30 -26.67 2.41
C ILE A 292 5.92 -27.02 2.97
N CYS A 293 4.86 -26.43 2.44
CA CYS A 293 3.52 -26.53 3.04
C CYS A 293 2.40 -26.20 2.04
N ASN A 294 1.16 -26.43 2.45
CA ASN A 294 0.00 -26.02 1.67
C ASN A 294 -0.22 -24.52 1.76
N ILE A 295 -0.51 -23.89 0.61
CA ILE A 295 -0.76 -22.45 0.53
C ILE A 295 -2.22 -22.17 0.16
N GLY A 296 -2.91 -21.52 1.08
CA GLY A 296 -4.23 -20.94 0.88
C GLY A 296 -4.18 -19.42 0.68
N ILE A 297 -5.30 -18.87 0.22
CA ILE A 297 -5.48 -17.44 0.00
C ILE A 297 -6.84 -16.98 0.54
N ILE A 298 -6.86 -15.86 1.23
CA ILE A 298 -8.05 -15.18 1.72
C ILE A 298 -8.12 -13.85 0.99
N SER A 299 -9.09 -13.72 0.09
CA SER A 299 -9.31 -12.49 -0.67
C SER A 299 -10.31 -11.61 0.08
N VAL A 300 -9.81 -10.52 0.66
CA VAL A 300 -10.66 -9.48 1.23
C VAL A 300 -11.20 -8.62 0.08
N PRO A 301 -12.50 -8.33 0.03
CA PRO A 301 -13.01 -7.56 -1.08
C PRO A 301 -12.62 -6.07 -0.99
N ASP A 302 -12.36 -5.47 -2.15
CA ASP A 302 -11.99 -4.06 -2.33
C ASP A 302 -13.27 -3.18 -2.26
N TYR A 303 -13.96 -3.19 -1.10
CA TYR A 303 -15.28 -2.56 -0.92
C TYR A 303 -15.24 -1.07 -0.59
N GLU A 304 -14.18 -0.58 0.08
CA GLU A 304 -14.08 0.84 0.43
C GLU A 304 -14.04 1.74 -0.80
N PHE A 305 -13.64 1.19 -1.93
CA PHE A 305 -13.49 1.97 -3.12
C PHE A 305 -14.68 1.74 -4.08
N ALA A 306 -15.63 2.70 -4.08
CA ALA A 306 -16.62 2.86 -5.15
C ALA A 306 -15.98 3.24 -6.51
N TRP A 307 -15.09 2.40 -7.03
CA TRP A 307 -14.41 2.62 -8.29
C TRP A 307 -15.41 2.72 -9.44
N SER A 308 -15.17 3.67 -10.34
CA SER A 308 -15.92 3.73 -11.59
C SER A 308 -15.72 2.44 -12.40
N ARG A 309 -16.70 2.10 -13.25
CA ARG A 309 -16.61 0.91 -14.11
C ARG A 309 -15.33 0.88 -14.95
N ARG A 310 -14.87 2.04 -15.44
CA ARG A 310 -13.63 2.15 -16.22
C ARG A 310 -12.41 1.73 -15.41
N VAL A 311 -12.29 2.20 -14.17
CA VAL A 311 -11.15 1.85 -13.31
C VAL A 311 -11.17 0.37 -12.94
N LYS A 312 -12.35 -0.19 -12.64
CA LYS A 312 -12.49 -1.64 -12.40
C LYS A 312 -11.98 -2.45 -13.59
N VAL A 313 -12.36 -2.07 -14.82
CA VAL A 313 -11.89 -2.76 -16.03
C VAL A 313 -10.38 -2.66 -16.20
N LEU A 314 -9.81 -1.46 -16.08
CA LEU A 314 -8.36 -1.26 -16.23
C LEU A 314 -7.55 -2.03 -15.18
N ARG A 315 -7.99 -2.04 -13.91
CA ARG A 315 -7.33 -2.81 -12.85
C ARG A 315 -7.39 -4.31 -13.11
N THR A 316 -8.54 -4.82 -13.57
CA THR A 316 -8.66 -6.23 -13.97
C THR A 316 -7.72 -6.59 -15.11
N LEU A 317 -7.64 -5.76 -16.16
CA LEU A 317 -6.70 -5.99 -17.27
C LEU A 317 -5.24 -5.97 -16.80
N TYR A 318 -4.88 -5.02 -15.94
CA TYR A 318 -3.55 -4.94 -15.34
C TYR A 318 -3.21 -6.21 -14.55
N GLU A 319 -4.14 -6.71 -13.73
CA GLU A 319 -3.92 -7.97 -13.01
C GLU A 319 -3.87 -9.18 -13.94
N ILE A 320 -4.66 -9.26 -15.01
CA ILE A 320 -4.54 -10.36 -15.99
C ILE A 320 -3.14 -10.39 -16.61
N ILE A 321 -2.62 -9.23 -17.03
CA ILE A 321 -1.27 -9.11 -17.58
C ILE A 321 -0.23 -9.51 -16.53
N GLY A 322 -0.37 -8.99 -15.30
CA GLY A 322 0.52 -9.31 -14.19
C GLY A 322 0.52 -10.80 -13.85
N ASN A 323 -0.64 -11.46 -13.85
CA ASN A 323 -0.78 -12.89 -13.62
C ASN A 323 -0.08 -13.71 -14.72
N SER A 324 -0.26 -13.33 -15.99
CA SER A 324 0.42 -13.98 -17.12
C SER A 324 1.93 -13.82 -17.05
N TYR A 325 2.42 -12.61 -16.75
CA TYR A 325 3.84 -12.36 -16.52
C TYR A 325 4.38 -13.23 -15.38
N TYR A 326 3.70 -13.24 -14.22
CA TYR A 326 4.11 -14.05 -13.07
C TYR A 326 4.14 -15.54 -13.36
N ARG A 327 3.21 -16.08 -14.17
CA ARG A 327 3.27 -17.48 -14.59
C ARG A 327 4.55 -17.83 -15.35
N ILE A 328 5.05 -16.92 -16.18
CA ILE A 328 6.28 -17.15 -16.96
C ILE A 328 7.50 -17.15 -16.04
N ILE A 329 7.70 -16.11 -15.24
CA ILE A 329 8.85 -16.01 -14.34
C ILE A 329 8.84 -17.12 -13.27
N LEU A 330 7.68 -17.51 -12.76
CA LEU A 330 7.57 -18.59 -11.76
C LEU A 330 7.89 -19.98 -12.35
N LEU A 331 7.91 -20.16 -13.67
CA LEU A 331 8.42 -21.39 -14.30
C LEU A 331 9.94 -21.45 -14.30
N MET A 332 10.62 -20.31 -14.19
CA MET A 332 12.08 -20.20 -14.20
C MET A 332 12.69 -20.33 -12.79
N ILE A 333 11.86 -20.52 -11.76
CA ILE A 333 12.20 -20.69 -10.34
C ILE A 333 11.69 -22.06 -9.88
#